data_AF-A0A6B2DUU7-F1
#
_entry.id   AF-A0A6B2DUU7-F1
#
_cell.length_a   1.000
_cell.length_b   1.000
_cell.length_c   1.000
_cell.angle_alpha   90.00
_cell.angle_beta   90.00
_cell.angle_gamma   90.00
#
_symmetry.space_group_name_H-M   'P 1'
#
loop_
_entity.id
_entity.type
_entity.pdbx_description
1 polymer ?
#
loop_
_entity_poly.entity_id
_entity_poly.type
_entity_poly.pdbx_seq_one_letter_code
_entity_poly.pdbx_strand_id
1 'polypeptide(L)'
;GWVRGMAPAAVADAVARVIGTSVASQESVVAAFALAEAMGDDPPSALRLAAGLGGDTDTVAAICGAMLGAAHGVDAFRPDVVETVLSVNRLEFGPLVDELLKLRRR
;
A
#
# COMPACT_ATOMS: atom_id res chain seq x y z
N GLY A 1 -13.85 4.62 9.72
CA GLY A 1 -13.64 3.18 9.94
C GLY A 1 -13.18 2.92 11.36
N TRP A 2 -13.13 1.65 11.79
CA TRP A 2 -12.79 1.25 13.18
C TRP A 2 -11.35 1.60 13.61
N VAL A 3 -10.45 1.84 12.65
CA VAL A 3 -9.04 2.26 12.88
C VAL A 3 -8.79 3.76 12.71
N ARG A 4 -9.78 4.53 12.25
CA ARG A 4 -9.61 5.93 11.90
C ARG A 4 -9.37 6.77 13.15
N GLY A 5 -8.34 7.63 13.13
CA GLY A 5 -7.95 8.48 14.25
C GLY A 5 -7.07 7.81 15.31
N MET A 6 -6.68 6.54 15.12
CA MET A 6 -5.69 5.88 15.97
C MET A 6 -4.28 6.37 15.66
N ALA A 7 -3.41 6.36 16.68
CA ALA A 7 -1.97 6.59 16.47
C ALA A 7 -1.35 5.44 15.64
N PRO A 8 -0.31 5.67 14.84
CA PRO A 8 0.27 4.64 13.96
C PRO A 8 0.67 3.35 14.68
N ALA A 9 1.25 3.44 15.88
CA ALA A 9 1.59 2.27 16.68
C ALA A 9 0.36 1.46 17.13
N ALA A 10 -0.75 2.14 17.44
CA ALA A 10 -2.01 1.50 17.79
C ALA A 10 -2.68 0.86 16.58
N VAL A 11 -2.54 1.46 15.39
CA VAL A 11 -2.97 0.84 14.12
C VAL A 11 -2.19 -0.45 13.87
N ALA A 12 -0.86 -0.42 14.03
CA ALA A 12 -0.03 -1.60 13.86
C ALA A 12 -0.39 -2.74 14.83
N ASP A 13 -0.56 -2.44 16.12
CA ASP A 13 -0.97 -3.44 17.12
C ASP A 13 -2.36 -4.02 16.81
N ALA A 14 -3.32 -3.16 16.44
CA ALA A 14 -4.67 -3.58 16.07
C ALA A 14 -4.67 -4.48 14.83
N VAL A 15 -3.92 -4.14 13.79
CA VAL A 15 -3.78 -4.98 12.58
C VAL A 15 -3.14 -6.32 12.94
N ALA A 16 -2.00 -6.30 13.65
CA ALA A 16 -1.28 -7.52 13.97
C ALA A 16 -2.08 -8.49 14.85
N ARG A 17 -2.84 -7.98 15.82
CA ARG A 17 -3.56 -8.82 16.79
C ARG A 17 -4.97 -9.21 16.39
N VAL A 18 -5.68 -8.37 15.64
CA VAL A 18 -7.09 -8.59 15.31
C VAL A 18 -7.25 -9.20 13.93
N ILE A 19 -6.40 -8.82 12.97
CA ILE A 19 -6.46 -9.32 11.59
C ILE A 19 -5.46 -10.46 11.42
N GLY A 20 -4.24 -10.30 11.92
CA GLY A 20 -3.11 -11.14 11.56
C GLY A 20 -2.32 -10.55 10.39
N THR A 21 -1.07 -11.00 10.23
CA THR A 21 -0.17 -10.53 9.16
C THR A 21 0.44 -11.69 8.38
N SER A 22 -0.20 -12.86 8.39
CA SER A 22 0.26 -14.00 7.59
C SER A 22 -0.05 -13.82 6.11
N VAL A 23 0.43 -14.74 5.28
CA VAL A 23 0.21 -14.78 3.82
C VAL A 23 -1.23 -15.11 3.41
N ALA A 24 -2.11 -15.37 4.37
CA ALA A 24 -3.48 -15.75 4.07
C ALA A 24 -4.27 -14.52 3.61
N SER A 25 -4.98 -14.62 2.48
CA SER A 25 -5.62 -13.47 1.84
C SER A 25 -6.61 -12.71 2.74
N GLN A 26 -7.29 -13.41 3.65
CA GLN A 26 -8.19 -12.77 4.63
C GLN A 26 -7.46 -11.89 5.67
N GLU A 27 -6.15 -12.04 5.80
CA GLU A 27 -5.31 -11.23 6.68
C GLU A 27 -4.66 -10.09 5.89
N SER A 28 -3.92 -10.39 4.82
CA SER A 28 -3.17 -9.39 4.05
C SER A 28 -4.06 -8.34 3.37
N VAL A 29 -5.20 -8.75 2.80
CA VAL A 29 -6.12 -7.81 2.14
C VAL A 29 -6.76 -6.89 3.19
N VAL A 30 -7.25 -7.44 4.30
CA VAL A 30 -7.93 -6.66 5.34
C VAL A 30 -6.95 -5.71 6.03
N ALA A 31 -5.72 -6.14 6.27
CA ALA A 31 -4.63 -5.30 6.79
C ALA A 31 -4.34 -4.10 5.87
N ALA A 32 -4.26 -4.33 4.54
CA ALA A 32 -4.04 -3.26 3.57
C ALA A 32 -5.17 -2.23 3.56
N PHE A 33 -6.44 -2.66 3.62
CA PHE A 33 -7.60 -1.76 3.73
C PHE A 33 -7.61 -0.99 5.04
N ALA A 34 -7.25 -1.63 6.16
CA ALA A 34 -7.18 -0.97 7.46
C ALA A 34 -6.11 0.14 7.45
N LEU A 35 -4.94 -0.11 6.88
CA LEU A 35 -3.89 0.90 6.72
C LEU A 35 -4.32 2.06 5.83
N ALA A 36 -4.94 1.77 4.67
CA ALA A 36 -5.43 2.80 3.76
C ALA A 36 -6.53 3.67 4.40
N GLU A 37 -7.41 3.08 5.21
CA GLU A 37 -8.45 3.81 5.93
C GLU A 37 -7.89 4.64 7.10
N ALA A 38 -6.85 4.14 7.78
CA ALA A 38 -6.24 4.82 8.91
C ALA A 38 -5.32 5.97 8.51
N MET A 39 -4.59 5.80 7.39
CA MET A 39 -3.48 6.68 6.98
C MET A 39 -3.60 7.14 5.53
N GLY A 40 -4.82 7.11 4.96
CA GLY A 40 -5.05 7.43 3.55
C GLY A 40 -4.51 8.78 3.12
N ASP A 41 -4.53 9.76 4.02
CA ASP A 41 -4.05 11.12 3.75
C ASP A 41 -2.51 11.28 3.80
N ASP A 42 -1.77 10.23 4.19
CA ASP A 42 -0.30 10.20 4.22
C ASP A 42 0.27 8.87 3.66
N PRO A 43 0.27 8.70 2.32
CA PRO A 43 0.72 7.46 1.69
C PRO A 43 2.14 7.01 2.03
N PRO A 44 3.16 7.90 2.09
CA PRO A 44 4.50 7.50 2.51
C PRO A 44 4.54 6.89 3.92
N SER A 45 3.80 7.44 4.87
CA SER A 45 3.76 6.89 6.23
C SER A 45 2.97 5.59 6.30
N ALA A 46 1.87 5.47 5.54
CA ALA A 46 1.10 4.22 5.43
C ALA A 46 1.98 3.06 4.93
N LEU A 47 2.78 3.29 3.89
CA LEU A 47 3.68 2.28 3.32
C LEU A 47 4.84 1.93 4.25
N ARG A 48 5.41 2.90 4.96
CA ARG A 48 6.43 2.63 5.99
C ARG A 48 5.86 1.77 7.11
N LEU A 49 4.62 2.03 7.52
CA LEU A 49 3.95 1.22 8.54
C LEU A 49 3.73 -0.20 8.02
N ALA A 50 3.20 -0.35 6.80
CA ALA A 50 3.00 -1.65 6.14
C ALA A 50 4.28 -2.50 6.11
N ALA A 51 5.40 -1.89 5.70
CA ALA A 51 6.70 -2.55 5.66
C ALA A 51 7.22 -2.97 7.06
N GLY A 52 6.77 -2.29 8.12
CA GLY A 52 7.17 -2.53 9.50
C GLY A 52 6.27 -3.50 10.29
N LEU A 53 5.15 -3.97 9.73
CA LEU A 53 4.17 -4.81 10.45
C LEU A 53 4.67 -6.22 10.78
N GLY A 54 5.68 -6.72 10.05
CA GLY A 54 6.12 -8.11 10.12
C GLY A 54 5.14 -9.09 9.44
N GLY A 55 5.62 -10.28 9.05
CA GLY A 55 4.83 -11.23 8.25
C GLY A 55 4.85 -10.90 6.75
N ASP A 56 3.68 -10.92 6.10
CA ASP A 56 3.46 -10.72 4.65
C ASP A 56 3.45 -9.22 4.26
N THR A 57 4.50 -8.52 4.65
CA THR A 57 4.61 -7.06 4.54
C THR A 57 4.64 -6.56 3.10
N ASP A 58 5.20 -7.33 2.18
CA ASP A 58 5.30 -7.00 0.76
C ASP A 58 3.93 -7.03 0.08
N THR A 59 3.13 -8.07 0.32
CA THR A 59 1.76 -8.16 -0.20
C THR A 59 0.87 -7.06 0.38
N VAL A 60 0.92 -6.84 1.70
CA VAL A 60 0.15 -5.77 2.36
C VAL A 60 0.54 -4.40 1.81
N ALA A 61 1.84 -4.11 1.71
CA ALA A 61 2.33 -2.84 1.18
C ALA A 61 1.99 -2.66 -0.31
N ALA A 62 2.03 -3.72 -1.11
CA ALA A 62 1.67 -3.67 -2.52
C ALA A 62 0.18 -3.34 -2.72
N ILE A 63 -0.73 -4.00 -1.98
CA ILE A 63 -2.17 -3.73 -2.07
C ILE A 63 -2.48 -2.32 -1.55
N CYS A 64 -1.93 -1.95 -0.38
CA CYS A 64 -2.12 -0.62 0.19
C CYS A 64 -1.59 0.47 -0.74
N GLY A 65 -0.39 0.29 -1.29
CA GLY A 65 0.22 1.20 -2.26
C GLY A 65 -0.58 1.32 -3.55
N ALA A 66 -1.14 0.23 -4.06
CA ALA A 66 -2.00 0.28 -5.24
C ALA A 66 -3.27 1.12 -4.99
N MET A 67 -3.91 0.95 -3.83
CA MET A 67 -5.09 1.75 -3.45
C MET A 67 -4.75 3.23 -3.31
N LEU A 68 -3.68 3.55 -2.60
CA LEU A 68 -3.26 4.93 -2.35
C LEU A 68 -2.76 5.61 -3.63
N GLY A 69 -2.01 4.89 -4.48
CA GLY A 69 -1.57 5.40 -5.78
C GLY A 69 -2.74 5.66 -6.73
N ALA A 70 -3.79 4.83 -6.69
CA ALA A 70 -5.01 5.07 -7.45
C ALA A 70 -5.79 6.30 -6.96
N ALA A 71 -5.80 6.57 -5.65
CA ALA A 71 -6.52 7.69 -5.05
C ALA A 71 -5.77 9.04 -5.18
N HIS A 72 -4.45 9.03 -5.01
CA HIS A 72 -3.62 10.25 -4.90
C HIS A 72 -2.72 10.49 -6.11
N GLY A 73 -2.60 9.53 -7.04
CA GLY A 73 -1.69 9.60 -8.17
C GLY A 73 -0.25 9.26 -7.81
N VAL A 74 0.64 9.28 -8.81
CA VAL A 74 2.05 8.88 -8.66
C VAL A 74 2.84 9.84 -7.76
N ASP A 75 2.44 11.11 -7.72
CA ASP A 75 3.11 12.16 -6.93
C ASP A 75 2.92 11.98 -5.41
N ALA A 76 2.06 11.05 -5.00
CA ALA A 76 1.92 10.64 -3.61
C ALA A 76 3.13 9.86 -3.08
N PHE A 77 3.96 9.33 -3.98
CA PHE A 77 5.16 8.58 -3.64
C PHE A 77 6.41 9.42 -3.82
N ARG A 78 7.44 9.11 -3.02
CA ARG A 78 8.75 9.73 -3.14
C ARG A 78 9.40 9.36 -4.47
N PRO A 79 9.71 10.33 -5.36
CA PRO A 79 10.27 10.03 -6.68
C PRO A 79 11.56 9.22 -6.62
N ASP A 80 12.43 9.51 -5.65
CA ASP A 80 13.70 8.81 -5.45
C ASP A 80 13.51 7.32 -5.10
N VAL A 81 12.46 7.01 -4.33
CA VAL A 81 12.12 5.63 -3.98
C VAL A 81 11.55 4.90 -5.20
N VAL A 82 10.66 5.56 -5.95
CA VAL A 82 10.08 5.00 -7.18
C VAL A 82 11.18 4.69 -8.20
N GLU A 83 12.08 5.65 -8.45
CA GLU A 83 13.22 5.48 -9.36
C GLU A 83 14.13 4.33 -8.93
N THR A 84 14.41 4.20 -7.63
CA THR A 84 15.19 3.09 -7.09
C THR A 84 14.52 1.74 -7.38
N VAL A 85 13.21 1.62 -7.13
CA VAL A 85 12.47 0.38 -7.38
C VAL A 85 12.48 0.03 -8.87
N LEU A 86 12.23 1.01 -9.75
CA LEU A 86 12.21 0.79 -11.20
C LEU A 86 13.58 0.38 -11.73
N SER A 87 14.64 1.09 -11.34
CA SER A 87 16.00 0.85 -11.85
C SER A 87 16.60 -0.47 -11.37
N VAL A 88 16.48 -0.78 -10.07
CA VAL A 88 17.03 -2.01 -9.49
C VAL A 88 16.34 -3.25 -10.08
N ASN A 89 15.02 -3.18 -10.26
CA ASN A 89 14.23 -4.31 -10.78
C ASN A 89 14.11 -4.31 -12.31
N ARG A 90 14.64 -3.29 -13.00
CA ARG A 90 14.57 -3.12 -14.46
C ARG A 90 13.12 -3.17 -14.97
N LEU A 91 12.25 -2.45 -14.29
CA LEU A 91 10.81 -2.41 -14.57
C LEU A 91 10.47 -1.21 -15.45
N GLU A 92 9.65 -1.43 -16.47
CA GLU A 92 9.11 -0.38 -17.35
C GLU A 92 7.58 -0.39 -17.31
N PHE A 93 6.99 0.34 -16.35
CA PHE A 93 5.53 0.35 -16.19
C PHE A 93 4.79 1.27 -17.17
N GLY A 94 5.45 2.27 -17.76
CA GLY A 94 4.83 3.25 -18.65
C GLY A 94 3.98 2.63 -19.76
N PRO A 95 4.54 1.75 -20.62
CA PRO A 95 3.78 1.11 -21.68
C PRO A 95 2.59 0.28 -21.18
N LEU A 96 2.76 -0.45 -20.07
CA LEU A 96 1.69 -1.26 -19.48
C LEU A 96 0.55 -0.38 -18.95
N VAL A 97 0.88 0.71 -18.26
CA VAL A 97 -0.10 1.68 -17.75
C VAL A 97 -0.88 2.30 -18.91
N ASP A 98 -0.21 2.68 -20.00
CA ASP A 98 -0.87 3.25 -21.18
C ASP A 98 -1.89 2.29 -21.80
N GLU A 99 -1.55 1.00 -21.94
CA GLU A 99 -2.48 -0.02 -22.45
C GLU A 99 -3.67 -0.24 -21.51
N LEU A 100 -3.44 -0.31 -20.19
CA LEU A 100 -4.53 -0.43 -19.21
C LEU A 100 -5.46 0.80 -19.25
N LEU A 101 -4.91 2.00 -19.43
CA LEU A 101 -5.68 3.24 -19.57
C LEU A 101 -6.47 3.31 -20.88
N LYS A 102 -6.01 2.66 -21.96
CA LYS A 102 -6.77 2.52 -23.20
C LYS A 102 -7.96 1.59 -23.00
N LEU A 103 -7.81 0.49 -22.25
CA LEU A 103 -8.90 -0.43 -21.93
C LEU A 103 -9.99 0.21 -21.05
N ARG A 104 -9.62 1.04 -20.08
CA ARG A 104 -10.57 1.73 -19.18
C ARG A 104 -11.55 2.66 -19.91
N ARG A 105 -11.17 3.15 -21.09
CA ARG A 105 -11.98 4.09 -21.89
C ARG A 105 -12.92 3.40 -22.88
N ARG A 106 -12.99 2.07 -22.87
CA ARG A 106 -13.94 1.26 -23.64
C ARG A 106 -15.12 0.86 -22.76
#